data_AF-A0A165XSH5-F1
#
_entry.id   AF-A0A165XSH5-F1
#
_cell.length_a   1.000
_cell.length_b   1.000
_cell.length_c   1.000
_cell.angle_alpha   90.00
_cell.angle_beta   90.00
_cell.angle_gamma   90.00
#
_symmetry.space_group_name_H-M   'P 1'
#
loop_
_entity.id
_entity.type
_entity.pdbx_description
1 polymer ?
#
loop_
_entity_poly.entity_id
_entity_poly.type
_entity_poly.pdbx_seq_one_letter_code
_entity_poly.pdbx_strand_id
1 'polypeptide(L)' 'MLRAQNEKRKLDMAPYLAENKILIKDLNSIDDLILREHFRNEQLKILQKRSTHDQAAPHGFHDDLPEY' A
#
# COMPACT_ATOMS: atom_id res chain seq x y z
N MET A 1 -6.55 -25.12 -7.81
CA MET A 1 -6.91 -24.19 -6.70
C MET A 1 -5.82 -23.17 -6.36
N LEU A 2 -4.52 -23.53 -6.38
CA LEU A 2 -3.42 -22.59 -6.07
C LEU A 2 -3.34 -21.36 -7.01
N ARG A 3 -3.58 -21.53 -8.32
CA ARG A 3 -3.60 -20.40 -9.28
C ARG A 3 -4.66 -19.36 -8.94
N ALA A 4 -5.88 -19.79 -8.65
CA ALA A 4 -6.99 -18.89 -8.29
C ALA A 4 -6.72 -18.11 -7.00
N GLN A 5 -6.07 -18.73 -6.00
CA GLN A 5 -5.66 -18.03 -4.77
C GLN A 5 -4.55 -17.01 -5.01
N ASN A 6 -3.61 -17.30 -5.92
CA ASN A 6 -2.56 -16.36 -6.29
C ASN A 6 -3.10 -15.18 -7.11
N GLU A 7 -4.08 -15.42 -7.99
CA GLU A 7 -4.77 -14.37 -8.76
C GLU A 7 -5.58 -13.45 -7.85
N LYS A 8 -6.32 -14.03 -6.89
CA LYS A 8 -7.03 -13.27 -5.86
C LYS A 8 -6.07 -12.38 -5.06
N ARG A 9 -4.95 -12.92 -4.56
CA ARG A 9 -3.92 -12.14 -3.85
C ARG A 9 -3.34 -11.00 -4.68
N LYS A 10 -3.13 -11.21 -5.98
CA LYS A 10 -2.65 -10.14 -6.89
C LYS A 10 -3.67 -9.02 -7.04
N LEU A 11 -4.95 -9.36 -7.17
CA LEU A 11 -6.05 -8.38 -7.27
C LEU A 11 -6.20 -7.59 -5.97
N ASP A 12 -6.10 -8.26 -4.82
CA ASP A 12 -6.17 -7.62 -3.50
C ASP A 12 -4.99 -6.63 -3.27
N MET A 13 -3.83 -6.89 -3.90
CA MET A 13 -2.63 -6.04 -3.81
C MET A 13 -2.58 -4.91 -4.84
N ALA A 14 -3.40 -4.96 -5.90
CA ALA A 14 -3.43 -3.94 -6.95
C ALA A 14 -3.57 -2.49 -6.44
N PRO A 15 -4.47 -2.16 -5.48
CA PRO A 15 -4.56 -0.80 -4.93
C PRO A 15 -3.30 -0.39 -4.17
N TYR A 16 -2.68 -1.30 -3.40
CA TYR A 16 -1.43 -1.03 -2.68
C TYR A 16 -0.26 -0.78 -3.62
N LEU A 17 -0.18 -1.51 -4.74
CA LEU A 17 0.84 -1.31 -5.77
C LEU A 17 0.70 0.05 -6.46
N ALA A 18 -0.52 0.50 -6.73
CA ALA A 18 -0.77 1.83 -7.31
C ALA A 18 -0.37 2.95 -6.33
N GLU A 19 -0.77 2.85 -5.06
CA GLU A 19 -0.38 3.78 -4.01
C GLU A 19 1.14 3.80 -3.78
N ASN A 20 1.81 2.65 -3.82
CA ASN A 20 3.26 2.56 -3.66
C ASN A 20 4.02 3.32 -4.75
N LYS A 21 3.53 3.34 -5.99
CA LYS A 21 4.15 4.12 -7.08
C LYS A 21 4.16 5.62 -6.79
N ILE A 22 3.13 6.12 -6.09
CA ILE A 22 3.01 7.52 -5.70
C ILE A 22 3.94 7.81 -4.50
N LEU A 23 3.98 6.90 -3.52
CA LEU A 23 4.83 7.01 -2.32
C LEU A 23 6.33 7.06 -2.63
N ILE A 24 6.82 6.25 -3.58
CA ILE A 24 8.25 6.19 -3.91
C ILE A 24 8.70 7.29 -4.88
N LYS A 25 7.76 8.12 -5.36
CA LYS A 25 8.09 9.20 -6.29
C LYS A 25 8.92 10.26 -5.56
N ASP A 26 10.13 10.51 -6.05
CA ASP A 26 10.97 11.60 -5.54
C ASP A 26 10.40 12.95 -5.95
N LEU A 27 9.96 13.74 -4.97
CA LEU A 27 9.40 15.07 -5.19
C LEU A 27 10.44 16.08 -5.70
N ASN A 28 11.73 15.87 -5.40
CA ASN A 28 12.80 16.77 -5.86
C ASN A 28 13.09 16.61 -7.34
N SER A 29 12.69 15.47 -7.93
CA SER A 29 12.80 15.21 -9.37
C SER A 29 11.69 15.87 -10.21
N ILE A 30 10.73 16.56 -9.60
CA ILE A 30 9.57 17.16 -10.27
C ILE A 30 9.78 18.68 -10.38
N ASP A 31 10.10 19.19 -11.57
CA ASP A 31 10.36 20.63 -11.77
C ASP A 31 9.11 21.50 -11.60
N ASP A 32 7.94 20.99 -12.01
CA ASP A 32 6.66 21.69 -11.86
C ASP A 32 6.21 21.73 -10.39
N LEU A 33 6.09 22.94 -9.84
CA LEU A 33 5.70 23.18 -8.45
C LEU A 33 4.28 22.70 -8.12
N ILE A 34 3.33 22.88 -9.04
CA ILE A 34 1.93 22.47 -8.86
C ILE A 34 1.86 20.95 -8.84
N LEU A 35 2.56 20.30 -9.77
CA LEU A 35 2.63 18.85 -9.84
C LEU A 35 3.31 18.26 -8.59
N ARG A 36 4.39 18.90 -8.11
CA ARG A 36 5.10 18.49 -6.90
C ARG A 36 4.21 18.58 -5.66
N GLU A 37 3.45 19.66 -5.52
CA GLU A 37 2.50 19.83 -4.42
C GLU A 37 1.37 18.79 -4.48
N HIS A 38 0.84 18.51 -5.68
CA HIS A 38 -0.14 17.46 -5.88
C HIS A 38 0.38 16.09 -5.41
N PHE A 39 1.58 15.68 -5.84
CA PHE A 39 2.19 14.42 -5.40
C PHE A 39 2.44 14.38 -3.89
N ARG A 40 2.90 15.49 -3.30
CA ARG A 40 3.07 15.60 -1.83
C ARG A 40 1.77 15.38 -1.08
N ASN A 41 0.68 15.98 -1.55
CA ASN A 41 -0.65 15.82 -0.94
C ASN A 41 -1.18 14.39 -1.06
N GLU A 42 -0.98 13.75 -2.21
CA GLU A 42 -1.35 12.34 -2.41
C GLU A 42 -0.54 11.40 -1.51
N GLN A 43 0.77 11.62 -1.36
CA GLN A 43 1.61 10.86 -0.43
C GLN A 43 1.10 10.99 1.01
N LEU A 44 0.72 12.20 1.45
CA LEU A 44 0.17 12.43 2.79
C LEU A 44 -1.15 11.67 3.00
N LYS A 45 -2.07 11.73 2.04
CA LYS A 45 -3.36 11.00 2.11
C LYS A 45 -3.16 9.49 2.20
N ILE A 46 -2.23 8.94 1.43
CA ILE A 46 -1.92 7.49 1.45
C ILE A 46 -1.35 7.09 2.81
N LEU A 47 -0.41 7.87 3.37
CA LEU A 47 0.15 7.61 4.69
C LEU A 47 -0.92 7.67 5.79
N GLN A 48 -1.82 8.65 5.74
CA GLN A 48 -2.95 8.75 6.67
C GLN A 48 -3.90 7.55 6.57
N LYS A 49 -4.26 7.15 5.33
CA LYS A 49 -5.10 5.97 5.08
C LYS A 49 -4.46 4.69 5.62
N ARG A 50 -3.14 4.53 5.49
CA ARG A 50 -2.43 3.36 6.03
C ARG A 50 -2.35 3.39 7.56
N SER A 51 -2.09 4.54 8.16
CA SER A 51 -2.05 4.69 9.62
C SER A 51 -3.37 4.35 10.29
N THR A 52 -4.51 4.65 9.64
CA THR A 52 -5.84 4.31 10.14
C THR A 52 -6.21 2.85 9.86
N HIS A 53 -5.76 2.28 8.74
CA HIS A 53 -5.97 0.86 8.41
C HIS A 53 -5.15 -0.09 9.30
N ASP A 54 -3.91 0.26 9.65
CA ASP A 54 -3.06 -0.54 10.54
C ASP A 54 -3.54 -0.53 12.00
N GLN A 55 -4.31 0.49 12.42
CA GLN A 55 -4.98 0.49 13.73
C GLN A 55 -6.30 -0.28 13.75
N ALA A 56 -6.87 -0.62 12.58
CA ALA A 56 -8.10 -1.38 12.45
C ALA A 56 -7.88 -2.86 12.08
N ALA A 57 -6.62 -3.29 11.91
CA ALA A 57 -6.31 -4.71 11.76
C ALA A 57 -6.47 -5.39 13.12
N PRO A 58 -7.47 -6.27 13.33
CA PRO A 58 -7.52 -7.07 14.54
C PRO A 58 -6.26 -7.94 14.58
N HIS A 59 -5.56 -7.87 15.71
CA HIS A 59 -4.63 -8.90 16.15
C HIS A 59 -5.26 -10.27 15.91
N GLY A 60 -4.72 -11.04 14.96
CA GLY A 60 -5.34 -12.30 14.57
C GLY A 60 -4.67 -13.04 13.43
N PHE A 61 -3.34 -13.01 13.36
CA PHE A 61 -2.60 -14.06 12.66
C PHE A 61 -1.67 -14.70 13.70
N HIS A 62 -2.25 -15.54 14.55
CA HIS A 62 -1.48 -16.49 15.33
C HIS A 62 -0.98 -17.53 14.33
N ASP A 63 0.33 -17.57 14.13
CA ASP A 63 1.04 -18.59 13.38
C ASP A 63 0.86 -19.96 14.06
N ASP A 64 -0.22 -20.68 13.74
CA ASP A 64 -0.26 -22.13 13.94
C ASP A 64 0.42 -22.79 12.72
N LEU A 65 1.74 -22.71 12.67
CA LEU A 65 2.57 -23.61 11.88
C LEU A 65 2.56 -24.98 12.58
N PRO A 66 2.34 -26.10 11.86
CA PRO A 66 2.49 -27.41 12.46
C PRO A 66 3.98 -27.66 12.71
N GLU A 67 4.36 -27.88 13.98
CA GLU A 67 5.63 -28.49 14.32
C GLU A 67 5.69 -29.89 13.68
N TYR A 68 6.78 -30.14 12.94
CA TYR A 68 7.14 -31.47 12.45
C TYR A 68 7.82 -32.29 13.55
#